data_AF-A0A9R0HYD7-F1
#
_entry.id   AF-A0A9R0HYD7-F1
#
_cell.length_a   1.000
_cell.length_b   1.000
_cell.length_c   1.000
_cell.angle_alpha   90.00
_cell.angle_beta   90.00
_cell.angle_gamma   90.00
#
_symmetry.space_group_name_H-M   'P 1'
#
loop_
_entity.id
_entity.type
_entity.pdbx_description
1 polymer ?
#
loop_
_entity_poly.entity_id
_entity_poly.type
_entity_poly.pdbx_seq_one_letter_code
_entity_poly.pdbx_strand_id
1 'polypeptide(L)'
;MGDRTCIIDLARMLNLSPSTVWRLIKRKVLKAHSSPLCPGISETCKMTRMRWVLRLIMDYSIPHDPTYYGMFDVVHIDEKWFYLTQKSQRVYLANNEPKPHRIGKSRTKIPKFMFMEAVARPRWDDDGNCEFDGKLGIFPFTNSAAAKRTSKNRVKGTLETKPVKSVNQIATRAMMINMLIPAIKEKWLPHVGEKVIYIIQDNAKAHIMQSDPEWQQHYKQDGFTFVLTQQPANSPDCNILDLGFFRSIQSLIHKKMPKTVEDLSGAVIDAYKELHPKTLSNVWMTLQYVGNEILKHKGDNNYQLPHNKKKILEDEGNLPEQVKAPIWAVNECTQLYDEWKANQ
;
A
#
# COMPACT_ATOMS: atom_id res chain seq x y z
N MET A 1 23.58 13.84 -14.20
CA MET A 1 22.28 13.63 -14.88
C MET A 1 21.88 14.78 -15.80
N GLY A 2 22.30 16.04 -15.53
CA GLY A 2 21.84 17.23 -16.28
C GLY A 2 21.93 17.12 -17.80
N ASP A 3 23.03 16.59 -18.33
CA ASP A 3 23.31 16.53 -19.78
C ASP A 3 22.52 15.46 -20.54
N ARG A 4 21.61 14.73 -19.86
CA ARG A 4 20.75 13.69 -20.46
C ARG A 4 19.26 13.98 -20.26
N THR A 5 18.91 15.18 -19.82
CA THR A 5 17.53 15.52 -19.44
C THR A 5 16.64 15.91 -20.61
N CYS A 6 17.22 16.43 -21.70
CA CYS A 6 16.48 16.74 -22.93
C CYS A 6 17.17 16.17 -24.18
N ILE A 7 16.43 16.10 -25.28
CA ILE A 7 16.94 15.55 -26.56
C ILE A 7 18.16 16.33 -27.04
N ILE A 8 18.20 17.65 -26.84
CA ILE A 8 19.28 18.52 -27.31
C ILE A 8 20.58 18.23 -26.55
N ASP A 9 20.52 18.15 -25.22
CA ASP A 9 21.71 17.89 -24.41
C ASP A 9 22.21 16.46 -24.62
N LEU A 10 21.29 15.50 -24.72
CA LEU A 10 21.64 14.12 -25.05
C LEU A 10 22.28 14.02 -26.44
N ALA A 11 21.79 14.78 -27.41
CA ALA A 11 22.36 14.85 -28.75
C ALA A 11 23.78 15.44 -28.74
N ARG A 12 24.01 16.52 -27.99
CA ARG A 12 25.35 17.11 -27.79
C ARG A 12 26.30 16.10 -27.15
N MET A 13 25.86 15.43 -26.08
CA MET A 13 26.67 14.43 -25.37
C MET A 13 27.03 13.22 -26.24
N LEU A 14 26.10 12.77 -27.10
CA LEU A 14 26.32 11.64 -28.00
C LEU A 14 27.00 12.04 -29.32
N ASN A 15 27.27 13.33 -29.54
CA ASN A 15 27.73 13.88 -30.82
C ASN A 15 26.81 13.48 -32.00
N LEU A 16 25.49 13.53 -31.77
CA LEU A 16 24.45 13.21 -32.75
C LEU A 16 23.59 14.45 -33.02
N SER A 17 22.83 14.43 -34.12
CA SER A 17 21.78 15.43 -34.33
C SER A 17 20.57 15.15 -33.43
N PRO A 18 19.83 16.19 -32.98
CA PRO A 18 18.59 16.01 -32.21
C PRO A 18 17.56 15.11 -32.91
N SER A 19 17.45 15.21 -34.25
CA SER A 19 16.56 14.38 -35.06
C SER A 19 16.93 12.90 -35.02
N THR A 20 18.23 12.59 -34.99
CA THR A 20 18.71 11.20 -34.85
C THR A 20 18.35 10.66 -33.47
N VAL A 21 18.61 11.43 -32.40
CA VAL A 21 18.24 11.03 -31.03
C VAL A 21 16.72 10.83 -30.91
N TRP A 22 15.91 11.72 -31.48
CA TRP A 22 14.45 11.57 -31.50
C TRP A 22 14.00 10.28 -32.21
N ARG A 23 14.62 9.94 -33.35
CA ARG A 23 14.33 8.69 -34.07
C ARG A 23 14.73 7.46 -33.27
N LEU A 24 15.86 7.51 -32.56
CA LEU A 24 16.30 6.43 -31.66
C LEU A 24 15.32 6.24 -30.50
N ILE A 25 14.74 7.32 -29.97
CA ILE A 25 13.67 7.24 -28.95
C ILE A 25 12.40 6.60 -29.54
N LYS A 26 11.97 7.02 -30.74
CA LYS A 26 10.81 6.43 -31.43
C LYS A 26 10.99 4.94 -31.72
N ARG A 27 12.22 4.53 -32.07
CA ARG A 27 12.61 3.13 -32.28
C ARG A 27 12.86 2.35 -30.99
N LYS A 28 12.67 2.98 -29.82
CA LYS A 28 12.90 2.40 -28.48
C LYS A 28 14.34 1.93 -28.21
N VAL A 29 15.31 2.40 -29.02
CA VAL A 29 16.74 2.19 -28.79
C VAL A 29 17.20 3.03 -27.60
N LEU A 30 16.75 4.29 -27.55
CA LEU A 30 16.83 5.14 -26.37
C LEU A 30 15.48 5.17 -25.68
N LYS A 31 15.47 5.21 -24.35
CA LYS A 31 14.24 5.28 -23.55
C LYS A 31 14.31 6.47 -22.61
N ALA A 32 13.30 7.33 -22.68
CA ALA A 32 13.07 8.31 -21.63
C ALA A 32 12.65 7.57 -20.36
N HIS A 33 13.25 7.94 -19.22
CA HIS A 33 12.90 7.41 -17.92
C HIS A 33 12.68 8.58 -16.96
N SER A 34 11.66 8.48 -16.11
CA SER A 34 11.45 9.43 -15.03
C SER A 34 12.11 8.89 -13.78
N SER A 35 13.06 9.63 -13.21
CA SER A 35 13.70 9.29 -11.94
C SER A 35 13.03 10.08 -10.81
N PRO A 36 12.08 9.51 -10.05
CA PRO A 36 11.50 10.20 -8.90
C PRO A 36 12.57 10.40 -7.81
N LEU A 37 12.38 11.42 -6.98
CA LEU A 37 13.15 11.54 -5.74
C LEU A 37 12.65 10.50 -4.74
N CYS A 38 13.55 9.61 -4.31
CA CYS A 38 13.29 8.67 -3.23
C CYS A 38 13.92 9.19 -1.94
N PRO A 39 13.30 8.99 -0.77
CA PRO A 39 13.93 9.29 0.51
C PRO A 39 15.24 8.50 0.64
N GLY A 40 16.30 9.16 1.10
CA GLY A 40 17.53 8.47 1.47
C GLY A 40 17.28 7.53 2.66
N ILE A 41 17.77 6.29 2.57
CA ILE A 41 17.66 5.30 3.64
C ILE A 41 19.00 5.26 4.37
N SER A 42 18.97 5.52 5.69
CA SER A 42 20.16 5.38 6.54
C SER A 42 20.55 3.92 6.72
N GLU A 43 21.81 3.64 7.07
CA GLU A 43 22.27 2.27 7.34
C GLU A 43 21.41 1.55 8.39
N THR A 44 21.04 2.22 9.49
CA THR A 44 20.11 1.66 10.49
C THR A 44 18.76 1.28 9.88
N CYS A 45 18.23 2.08 8.95
CA CYS A 45 16.98 1.75 8.27
C CYS A 45 17.15 0.56 7.33
N LYS A 46 18.29 0.45 6.61
CA LYS A 46 18.61 -0.71 5.78
C LYS A 46 18.67 -2.00 6.61
N MET A 47 19.37 -1.97 7.73
CA MET A 47 19.46 -3.11 8.67
C MET A 47 18.09 -3.52 9.21
N THR A 48 17.27 -2.53 9.58
CA THR A 48 15.90 -2.78 10.05
C THR A 48 15.01 -3.38 8.95
N ARG A 49 15.14 -2.92 7.70
CA ARG A 49 14.44 -3.48 6.55
C ARG A 49 14.84 -4.93 6.29
N MET A 50 16.14 -5.23 6.28
CA MET A 50 16.64 -6.60 6.14
C MET A 50 16.11 -7.51 7.24
N ARG A 51 16.25 -7.10 8.52
CA ARG A 51 15.73 -7.87 9.66
C ARG A 51 14.24 -8.14 9.52
N TRP A 52 13.47 -7.14 9.11
CA TRP A 52 12.04 -7.29 8.92
C TRP A 52 11.72 -8.34 7.86
N VAL A 53 12.39 -8.31 6.70
CA VAL A 53 12.18 -9.32 5.64
C VAL A 53 12.62 -10.72 6.09
N LEU A 54 13.77 -10.84 6.78
CA LEU A 54 14.25 -12.12 7.28
C LEU A 54 13.23 -12.79 8.22
N ARG A 55 12.55 -12.00 9.07
CA ARG A 55 11.48 -12.49 9.97
C ARG A 55 10.22 -12.97 9.25
N LEU A 56 10.09 -12.68 7.96
CA LEU A 56 8.97 -13.16 7.13
C LEU A 56 9.29 -14.48 6.44
N ILE A 57 10.53 -14.96 6.51
CA ILE A 57 10.98 -16.24 5.98
C ILE A 57 10.80 -17.31 7.05
N MET A 58 10.38 -18.51 6.64
CA MET A 58 10.21 -19.64 7.53
C MET A 58 11.56 -20.12 8.04
N ASP A 59 11.81 -20.00 9.35
CA ASP A 59 13.12 -20.30 9.95
C ASP A 59 13.59 -21.72 9.62
N TYR A 60 12.68 -22.70 9.65
CA TYR A 60 12.97 -24.11 9.33
C TYR A 60 13.30 -24.38 7.86
N SER A 61 13.07 -23.41 6.96
CA SER A 61 13.39 -23.52 5.53
C SER A 61 14.82 -23.05 5.21
N ILE A 62 15.49 -22.39 6.16
CA ILE A 62 16.85 -21.89 6.03
C ILE A 62 17.84 -22.99 6.48
N PRO A 63 18.97 -23.23 5.78
CA PRO A 63 19.46 -22.50 4.60
C PRO A 63 19.05 -23.13 3.26
N HIS A 64 18.34 -24.27 3.26
CA HIS A 64 18.20 -25.12 2.08
C HIS A 64 17.18 -24.61 1.05
N ASP A 65 16.02 -24.13 1.49
CA ASP A 65 14.96 -23.65 0.60
C ASP A 65 14.18 -22.46 1.20
N PRO A 66 14.85 -21.31 1.46
CA PRO A 66 14.26 -20.16 2.14
C PRO A 66 12.94 -19.73 1.49
N THR A 67 11.84 -19.90 2.19
CA THR A 67 10.49 -19.65 1.67
C THR A 67 9.74 -18.74 2.65
N TYR A 68 9.03 -17.73 2.14
CA TYR A 68 8.24 -16.83 2.98
C TYR A 68 7.09 -17.57 3.67
N TYR A 69 6.72 -17.18 4.88
CA TYR A 69 5.45 -17.62 5.49
C TYR A 69 4.27 -17.27 4.58
N GLY A 70 3.19 -18.04 4.69
CA GLY A 70 1.93 -17.74 3.99
C GLY A 70 1.33 -16.39 4.38
N MET A 71 1.68 -15.82 5.53
CA MET A 71 1.16 -14.53 6.04
C MET A 71 -0.37 -14.49 6.18
N PHE A 72 -1.02 -15.64 6.32
CA PHE A 72 -2.48 -15.72 6.46
C PHE A 72 -3.01 -15.13 7.78
N ASP A 73 -2.13 -14.92 8.75
CA ASP A 73 -2.42 -14.36 10.07
C ASP A 73 -1.93 -12.92 10.23
N VAL A 74 -1.66 -12.27 9.10
CA VAL A 74 -1.17 -10.89 9.03
C VAL A 74 -2.25 -9.98 8.46
N VAL A 75 -2.46 -8.86 9.13
CA VAL A 75 -3.34 -7.76 8.72
C VAL A 75 -2.48 -6.53 8.52
N HIS A 76 -2.59 -5.88 7.37
CA HIS A 76 -2.00 -4.56 7.15
C HIS A 76 -3.05 -3.49 7.35
N ILE A 77 -2.69 -2.45 8.12
CA ILE A 77 -3.46 -1.23 8.25
C ILE A 77 -2.64 -0.02 7.81
N ASP A 78 -3.34 0.98 7.31
CA ASP A 78 -2.78 2.27 6.90
C ASP A 78 -3.91 3.28 6.65
N GLU A 79 -3.56 4.56 6.65
CA GLU A 79 -4.48 5.65 6.34
C GLU A 79 -4.17 6.30 4.99
N LYS A 80 -5.24 6.64 4.25
CA LYS A 80 -5.11 7.41 3.01
C LYS A 80 -6.09 8.54 2.89
N TRP A 81 -5.56 9.68 2.42
CA TRP A 81 -6.36 10.74 1.83
C TRP A 81 -6.75 10.41 0.39
N PHE A 82 -8.05 10.22 0.16
CA PHE A 82 -8.63 10.20 -1.17
C PHE A 82 -9.06 11.61 -1.55
N TYR A 83 -8.78 12.00 -2.80
CA TYR A 83 -9.06 13.34 -3.31
C TYR A 83 -10.21 13.27 -4.31
N LEU A 84 -11.11 14.25 -4.25
CA LEU A 84 -12.25 14.37 -5.18
C LEU A 84 -11.81 14.41 -6.64
N THR A 85 -10.64 15.01 -6.91
CA THR A 85 -10.08 15.12 -8.25
C THR A 85 -8.55 15.15 -8.20
N GLN A 86 -7.91 14.67 -9.27
CA GLN A 86 -6.48 14.86 -9.50
C GLN A 86 -6.19 16.30 -10.00
N LYS A 87 -5.00 16.82 -9.66
CA LYS A 87 -4.50 18.12 -10.13
C LYS A 87 -4.28 18.15 -11.65
N SER A 88 -3.78 17.04 -12.18
CA SER A 88 -3.58 16.79 -13.60
C SER A 88 -4.15 15.42 -13.91
N GLN A 89 -4.88 15.31 -15.02
CA GLN A 89 -5.48 14.06 -15.48
C GLN A 89 -5.06 13.85 -16.92
N ARG A 90 -4.52 12.67 -17.21
CA ARG A 90 -4.20 12.29 -18.59
C ARG A 90 -5.49 11.88 -19.29
N VAL A 91 -5.77 12.51 -20.42
CA VAL A 91 -6.87 12.17 -21.33
C VAL A 91 -6.28 11.87 -22.71
N TYR A 92 -6.89 10.94 -23.43
CA TYR A 92 -6.57 10.66 -24.83
C TYR A 92 -7.63 11.34 -25.68
N LEU A 93 -7.20 12.13 -26.65
CA LEU A 93 -8.06 12.93 -27.52
C LEU A 93 -7.77 12.60 -28.98
N ALA A 94 -8.78 12.65 -29.84
CA ALA A 94 -8.55 12.60 -31.28
C ALA A 94 -7.77 13.85 -31.77
N ASN A 95 -7.14 13.76 -32.94
CA ASN A 95 -6.22 14.81 -33.45
C ASN A 95 -6.82 16.23 -33.51
N ASN A 96 -8.15 16.37 -33.55
CA ASN A 96 -8.87 17.65 -33.60
C ASN A 96 -9.91 17.80 -32.49
N GLU A 97 -9.90 16.92 -31.48
CA GLU A 97 -10.85 17.02 -30.37
C GLU A 97 -10.44 18.18 -29.44
N PRO A 98 -11.38 19.06 -29.05
CA PRO A 98 -11.07 20.18 -28.18
C PRO A 98 -10.60 19.68 -26.81
N LYS A 99 -9.55 20.32 -26.28
CA LYS A 99 -8.99 19.95 -24.98
C LYS A 99 -10.03 20.19 -23.88
N PRO A 100 -10.32 19.19 -23.01
CA PRO A 100 -11.30 19.37 -21.96
C PRO A 100 -10.80 20.39 -20.93
N HIS A 101 -11.62 21.42 -20.70
CA HIS A 101 -11.33 22.45 -19.70
C HIS A 101 -11.90 22.03 -18.34
N ARG A 102 -11.02 21.75 -17.37
CA ARG A 102 -11.40 21.36 -16.01
C ARG A 102 -11.25 22.56 -15.08
N ILE A 103 -12.37 22.99 -14.47
CA ILE A 103 -12.41 24.12 -13.54
C ILE A 103 -12.39 23.61 -12.11
N GLY A 104 -11.59 24.23 -11.26
CA GLY A 104 -11.59 24.01 -9.81
C GLY A 104 -11.25 25.29 -9.09
N LYS A 105 -11.79 25.49 -7.88
CA LYS A 105 -11.57 26.72 -7.10
C LYS A 105 -10.11 26.93 -6.70
N SER A 106 -9.36 25.86 -6.48
CA SER A 106 -7.94 25.90 -6.16
C SER A 106 -7.27 24.54 -6.36
N ARG A 107 -6.02 24.55 -6.84
CA ARG A 107 -5.16 23.36 -6.93
C ARG A 107 -4.66 22.85 -5.58
N THR A 108 -4.66 23.69 -4.54
CA THR A 108 -4.17 23.34 -3.20
C THR A 108 -5.29 22.93 -2.25
N LYS A 109 -6.52 23.41 -2.47
CA LYS A 109 -7.69 23.14 -1.63
C LYS A 109 -8.66 22.16 -2.30
N ILE A 110 -8.13 21.07 -2.85
CA ILE A 110 -8.96 19.99 -3.41
C ILE A 110 -9.63 19.26 -2.24
N PRO A 111 -10.97 19.10 -2.25
CA PRO A 111 -11.67 18.34 -1.22
C PRO A 111 -11.11 16.92 -1.13
N LYS A 112 -10.91 16.46 0.10
CA LYS A 112 -10.30 15.17 0.40
C LYS A 112 -10.95 14.54 1.62
N PHE A 113 -10.90 13.21 1.67
CA PHE A 113 -11.47 12.41 2.76
C PHE A 113 -10.46 11.36 3.18
N MET A 114 -10.27 11.18 4.50
CA MET A 114 -9.32 10.23 5.06
C MET A 114 -10.02 8.95 5.47
N PHE A 115 -9.40 7.82 5.15
CA PHE A 115 -9.86 6.50 5.55
C PHE A 115 -8.72 5.74 6.21
N MET A 116 -9.02 4.95 7.25
CA MET A 116 -8.18 3.84 7.68
C MET A 116 -8.66 2.60 6.93
N GLU A 117 -7.76 1.86 6.33
CA GLU A 117 -8.08 0.62 5.65
C GLU A 117 -7.38 -0.55 6.34
N ALA A 118 -8.04 -1.71 6.34
CA ALA A 118 -7.49 -2.94 6.89
C ALA A 118 -7.71 -4.09 5.92
N VAL A 119 -6.62 -4.81 5.61
CA VAL A 119 -6.62 -5.94 4.70
C VAL A 119 -5.77 -7.10 5.22
N ALA A 120 -6.27 -8.31 5.04
CA ALA A 120 -5.57 -9.57 5.26
C ALA A 120 -5.27 -10.24 3.92
N ARG A 121 -4.59 -11.39 3.95
CA ARG A 121 -4.35 -12.18 2.74
C ARG A 121 -5.62 -12.94 2.32
N PRO A 122 -6.10 -12.79 1.07
CA PRO A 122 -7.22 -13.57 0.57
C PRO A 122 -6.91 -15.07 0.58
N ARG A 123 -7.95 -15.89 0.81
CA ARG A 123 -7.87 -17.37 0.82
C ARG A 123 -8.88 -17.96 -0.16
N TRP A 124 -8.49 -19.07 -0.75
CA TRP A 124 -9.20 -19.73 -1.84
C TRP A 124 -9.33 -21.21 -1.49
N ASP A 125 -10.44 -21.83 -1.88
CA ASP A 125 -10.61 -23.28 -1.77
C ASP A 125 -9.85 -24.01 -2.90
N ASP A 126 -9.88 -25.34 -2.86
CA ASP A 126 -9.22 -26.20 -3.85
C ASP A 126 -9.81 -26.06 -5.27
N ASP A 127 -11.07 -25.61 -5.37
CA ASP A 127 -11.77 -25.35 -6.63
C ASP A 127 -11.47 -23.94 -7.18
N GLY A 128 -10.72 -23.12 -6.44
CA GLY A 128 -10.35 -21.76 -6.81
C GLY A 128 -11.42 -20.70 -6.52
N ASN A 129 -12.44 -21.02 -5.73
CA ASN A 129 -13.42 -20.04 -5.24
C ASN A 129 -12.85 -19.27 -4.05
N CYS A 130 -13.26 -18.00 -3.92
CA CYS A 130 -12.79 -17.14 -2.85
C CYS A 130 -13.55 -17.41 -1.54
N GLU A 131 -12.95 -18.12 -0.59
CA GLU A 131 -13.53 -18.32 0.75
C GLU A 131 -13.41 -17.06 1.63
N PHE A 132 -12.31 -16.32 1.48
CA PHE A 132 -12.05 -15.10 2.24
C PHE A 132 -11.38 -14.06 1.35
N ASP A 133 -12.04 -12.91 1.17
CA ASP A 133 -11.58 -11.89 0.22
C ASP A 133 -10.43 -11.01 0.74
N GLY A 134 -10.04 -11.17 2.01
CA GLY A 134 -9.01 -10.37 2.67
C GLY A 134 -9.45 -8.95 3.03
N LYS A 135 -10.67 -8.52 2.72
CA LYS A 135 -11.15 -7.15 2.93
C LYS A 135 -11.85 -7.00 4.29
N LEU A 136 -11.10 -6.58 5.30
CA LEU A 136 -11.60 -6.41 6.67
C LEU A 136 -12.45 -5.14 6.81
N GLY A 137 -11.96 -4.00 6.33
CA GLY A 137 -12.78 -2.80 6.26
C GLY A 137 -12.03 -1.57 5.73
N ILE A 138 -12.83 -0.57 5.37
CA ILE A 138 -12.37 0.78 5.01
C ILE A 138 -13.22 1.78 5.78
N PHE A 139 -12.60 2.47 6.73
CA PHE A 139 -13.27 3.21 7.78
C PHE A 139 -13.01 4.72 7.61
N PRO A 140 -14.03 5.52 7.29
CA PRO A 140 -13.86 6.96 7.14
C PRO A 140 -13.59 7.63 8.50
N PHE A 141 -12.59 8.50 8.57
CA PHE A 141 -12.44 9.40 9.72
C PHE A 141 -13.44 10.54 9.62
N THR A 142 -14.43 10.54 10.52
CA THR A 142 -15.50 11.53 10.50
C THR A 142 -15.74 12.18 11.87
N ASN A 143 -16.19 13.43 11.84
CA ASN A 143 -16.74 14.13 13.00
C ASN A 143 -18.23 14.41 12.74
N SER A 144 -19.10 14.06 13.69
CA SER A 144 -20.50 14.49 13.67
C SER A 144 -20.59 15.95 14.15
N ALA A 145 -21.01 16.86 13.28
CA ALA A 145 -21.18 18.26 13.62
C ALA A 145 -22.52 18.79 13.11
N ALA A 146 -23.32 19.45 13.96
CA ALA A 146 -24.56 20.06 13.52
C ALA A 146 -24.30 21.14 12.45
N ALA A 147 -25.10 21.12 11.38
CA ALA A 147 -25.04 22.10 10.30
C ALA A 147 -25.29 23.51 10.87
N LYS A 148 -24.30 24.40 10.76
CA LYS A 148 -24.36 25.75 11.36
C LYS A 148 -25.27 26.72 10.60
N ARG A 149 -25.55 26.45 9.33
CA ARG A 149 -26.34 27.31 8.43
C ARG A 149 -27.24 26.42 7.57
N THR A 150 -28.45 26.90 7.29
CA THR A 150 -29.33 26.30 6.29
C THR A 150 -28.75 26.52 4.90
N SER A 151 -28.81 25.50 4.05
CA SER A 151 -28.39 25.54 2.65
C SER A 151 -29.47 24.89 1.77
N LYS A 152 -29.35 25.04 0.45
CA LYS A 152 -30.28 24.42 -0.53
C LYS A 152 -30.44 22.91 -0.32
N ASN A 153 -29.42 22.24 0.22
CA ASN A 153 -29.42 20.79 0.39
C ASN A 153 -29.78 20.34 1.83
N ARG A 154 -29.75 21.22 2.85
CA ARG A 154 -29.84 20.83 4.28
C ARG A 154 -30.30 21.95 5.20
N VAL A 155 -31.09 21.62 6.23
CA VAL A 155 -31.56 22.55 7.28
C VAL A 155 -30.49 22.75 8.36
N LYS A 156 -30.43 23.95 8.96
CA LYS A 156 -29.59 24.22 10.15
C LYS A 156 -29.94 23.23 11.26
N GLY A 157 -28.93 22.64 11.90
CA GLY A 157 -29.10 21.67 12.98
C GLY A 157 -29.00 20.21 12.57
N THR A 158 -29.12 19.86 11.28
CA THR A 158 -28.91 18.48 10.81
C THR A 158 -27.48 18.02 11.13
N LEU A 159 -27.30 16.86 11.76
CA LEU A 159 -25.98 16.28 12.02
C LEU A 159 -25.28 16.02 10.69
N GLU A 160 -24.13 16.66 10.50
CA GLU A 160 -23.32 16.59 9.31
C GLU A 160 -22.04 15.82 9.61
N THR A 161 -21.83 14.74 8.87
CA THR A 161 -20.59 13.96 8.90
C THR A 161 -19.52 14.73 8.15
N LYS A 162 -18.59 15.36 8.88
CA LYS A 162 -17.50 16.13 8.30
C LYS A 162 -16.21 15.31 8.29
N PRO A 163 -15.39 15.41 7.23
CA PRO A 163 -14.06 14.83 7.25
C PRO A 163 -13.24 15.48 8.38
N VAL A 164 -12.55 14.64 9.14
CA VAL A 164 -11.62 15.11 10.18
C VAL A 164 -10.48 15.88 9.50
N LYS A 165 -9.93 16.92 10.15
CA LYS A 165 -8.81 17.70 9.58
C LYS A 165 -7.44 17.04 9.79
N SER A 166 -7.28 16.32 10.90
CA SER A 166 -6.08 15.61 11.31
C SER A 166 -6.46 14.42 12.18
N VAL A 167 -5.90 13.25 11.91
CA VAL A 167 -6.03 12.07 12.75
C VAL A 167 -4.97 12.13 13.84
N ASN A 168 -5.36 11.85 15.07
CA ASN A 168 -4.50 11.80 16.23
C ASN A 168 -4.55 10.39 16.85
N GLN A 169 -3.72 10.17 17.86
CA GLN A 169 -3.61 8.87 18.50
C GLN A 169 -4.90 8.37 19.14
N ILE A 170 -5.71 9.27 19.70
CA ILE A 170 -7.02 8.93 20.28
C ILE A 170 -7.97 8.41 19.18
N ALA A 171 -8.03 9.10 18.04
CA ALA A 171 -8.88 8.71 16.92
C ALA A 171 -8.42 7.39 16.29
N THR A 172 -7.11 7.19 16.07
CA THR A 172 -6.57 5.92 15.57
C THR A 172 -6.87 4.79 16.54
N ARG A 173 -6.62 4.96 17.84
CA ARG A 173 -6.92 3.96 18.85
C ARG A 173 -8.40 3.56 18.86
N ALA A 174 -9.29 4.55 18.89
CA ALA A 174 -10.73 4.31 18.85
C ALA A 174 -11.14 3.56 17.58
N MET A 175 -10.53 3.86 16.43
CA MET A 175 -10.78 3.13 15.19
C MET A 175 -10.31 1.67 15.27
N MET A 176 -9.13 1.43 15.84
CA MET A 176 -8.59 0.08 16.00
C MET A 176 -9.44 -0.78 16.95
N ILE A 177 -9.82 -0.22 18.11
CA ILE A 177 -10.57 -0.97 19.13
C ILE A 177 -12.03 -1.16 18.70
N ASN A 178 -12.70 -0.11 18.24
CA ASN A 178 -14.15 -0.13 18.03
C ASN A 178 -14.56 -0.55 16.61
N MET A 179 -13.65 -0.48 15.62
CA MET A 179 -13.97 -0.81 14.23
C MET A 179 -13.14 -2.00 13.72
N LEU A 180 -11.81 -1.96 13.87
CA LEU A 180 -10.93 -2.99 13.32
C LEU A 180 -11.10 -4.34 14.01
N ILE A 181 -11.03 -4.38 15.35
CA ILE A 181 -11.15 -5.64 16.10
C ILE A 181 -12.50 -6.33 15.80
N PRO A 182 -13.66 -5.64 15.90
CA PRO A 182 -14.94 -6.25 15.53
C PRO A 182 -14.97 -6.75 14.09
N ALA A 183 -14.45 -5.96 13.13
CA ALA A 183 -14.41 -6.37 11.73
C ALA A 183 -13.53 -7.60 11.49
N ILE A 184 -12.42 -7.74 12.22
CA ILE A 184 -11.62 -8.97 12.18
C ILE A 184 -12.46 -10.14 12.70
N LYS A 185 -13.03 -10.04 13.90
CA LYS A 185 -13.81 -11.14 14.50
C LYS A 185 -14.98 -11.60 13.64
N GLU A 186 -15.69 -10.64 13.02
CA GLU A 186 -16.86 -10.92 12.18
C GLU A 186 -16.47 -11.65 10.89
N LYS A 187 -15.35 -11.26 10.27
CA LYS A 187 -14.99 -11.71 8.92
C LYS A 187 -13.93 -12.80 8.89
N TRP A 188 -13.18 -12.99 9.97
CA TRP A 188 -12.15 -14.02 10.01
C TRP A 188 -12.79 -15.39 9.84
N LEU A 189 -12.13 -16.26 9.08
CA LEU A 189 -12.61 -17.62 8.89
C LEU A 189 -12.70 -18.37 10.24
N PRO A 190 -13.66 -19.30 10.37
CA PRO A 190 -13.73 -20.19 11.52
C PRO A 190 -12.38 -20.86 11.79
N HIS A 191 -12.01 -20.96 13.06
CA HIS A 191 -10.75 -21.55 13.49
C HIS A 191 -10.93 -22.28 14.82
N VAL A 192 -10.02 -23.22 15.10
CA VAL A 192 -10.01 -23.99 16.35
C VAL A 192 -8.88 -23.48 17.23
N GLY A 193 -9.17 -23.21 18.49
CA GLY A 193 -8.20 -22.74 19.49
C GLY A 193 -7.92 -21.24 19.45
N GLU A 194 -6.87 -20.81 20.15
CA GLU A 194 -6.45 -19.41 20.15
C GLU A 194 -5.82 -19.02 18.81
N LYS A 195 -6.16 -17.82 18.31
CA LYS A 195 -5.61 -17.28 17.07
C LYS A 195 -4.84 -16.00 17.31
N VAL A 196 -3.57 -15.99 16.91
CA VAL A 196 -2.73 -14.79 16.95
C VAL A 196 -2.81 -14.07 15.61
N ILE A 197 -3.16 -12.78 15.63
CA ILE A 197 -3.24 -11.91 14.45
C ILE A 197 -2.20 -10.79 14.58
N TYR A 198 -1.29 -10.71 13.62
CA TYR A 198 -0.28 -9.66 13.56
C TYR A 198 -0.82 -8.49 12.74
N ILE A 199 -0.96 -7.33 13.37
CA ILE A 199 -1.43 -6.11 12.72
C ILE A 199 -0.22 -5.22 12.42
N ILE A 200 0.09 -5.07 11.14
CA ILE A 200 1.20 -4.27 10.63
C ILE A 200 0.73 -2.85 10.35
N GLN A 201 1.44 -1.87 10.90
CA GLN A 201 1.20 -0.44 10.70
C GLN A 201 2.53 0.30 10.49
N ASP A 202 2.47 1.54 10.01
CA ASP A 202 3.65 2.40 9.93
C ASP A 202 4.04 3.01 11.30
N ASN A 203 5.10 3.81 11.32
CA ASN A 203 5.62 4.46 12.53
C ASN A 203 5.10 5.89 12.73
N ALA A 204 3.92 6.24 12.18
CA ALA A 204 3.34 7.56 12.34
C ALA A 204 3.09 7.88 13.83
N LYS A 205 3.27 9.15 14.21
CA LYS A 205 3.04 9.61 15.60
C LYS A 205 1.60 9.42 16.08
N ALA A 206 0.65 9.31 15.16
CA ALA A 206 -0.74 9.04 15.47
C ALA A 206 -0.98 7.56 15.81
N HIS A 207 -0.05 6.65 15.53
CA HIS A 207 -0.23 5.24 15.84
C HIS A 207 0.05 4.95 17.30
N ILE A 208 -0.70 3.97 17.83
CA ILE A 208 -0.44 3.39 19.15
C ILE A 208 0.57 2.27 19.02
N MET A 209 1.34 2.03 20.07
CA MET A 209 2.25 0.88 20.15
C MET A 209 1.53 -0.29 20.82
N GLN A 210 2.08 -1.49 20.69
CA GLN A 210 1.54 -2.67 21.39
C GLN A 210 1.42 -2.42 22.90
N SER A 211 2.34 -1.66 23.49
CA SER A 211 2.35 -1.32 24.92
C SER A 211 1.32 -0.27 25.34
N ASP A 212 0.47 0.23 24.45
CA ASP A 212 -0.56 1.22 24.79
C ASP A 212 -1.53 0.66 25.85
N PRO A 213 -1.76 1.35 26.98
CA PRO A 213 -2.51 0.79 28.10
C PRO A 213 -3.95 0.42 27.76
N GLU A 214 -4.59 1.20 26.90
CA GLU A 214 -5.97 0.97 26.49
C GLU A 214 -6.04 -0.18 25.46
N TRP A 215 -5.07 -0.25 24.53
CA TRP A 215 -4.93 -1.43 23.66
C TRP A 215 -4.72 -2.72 24.45
N GLN A 216 -3.92 -2.70 25.53
CA GLN A 216 -3.66 -3.86 26.38
C GLN A 216 -4.92 -4.39 27.09
N GLN A 217 -6.01 -3.64 27.15
CA GLN A 217 -7.29 -4.12 27.66
C GLN A 217 -8.08 -4.90 26.60
N HIS A 218 -7.77 -4.72 25.31
CA HIS A 218 -8.53 -5.24 24.19
C HIS A 218 -7.75 -6.20 23.28
N TYR A 219 -6.43 -6.31 23.44
CA TYR A 219 -5.60 -7.12 22.54
C TYR A 219 -5.93 -8.62 22.61
N LYS A 220 -6.48 -9.13 23.71
CA LYS A 220 -6.88 -10.54 23.84
C LYS A 220 -8.36 -10.66 24.21
N GLN A 221 -9.17 -11.21 23.32
CA GLN A 221 -10.61 -11.39 23.51
C GLN A 221 -11.20 -12.35 22.46
N ASP A 222 -12.21 -13.12 22.85
CA ASP A 222 -12.96 -14.05 22.00
C ASP A 222 -12.07 -15.04 21.22
N GLY A 223 -11.04 -15.58 21.88
CA GLY A 223 -10.09 -16.52 21.26
C GLY A 223 -9.04 -15.86 20.36
N PHE A 224 -9.12 -14.55 20.10
CA PHE A 224 -8.11 -13.81 19.35
C PHE A 224 -7.08 -13.15 20.27
N THR A 225 -5.83 -13.12 19.82
CA THR A 225 -4.75 -12.30 20.36
C THR A 225 -4.20 -11.41 19.24
N PHE A 226 -4.32 -10.09 19.40
CA PHE A 226 -3.88 -9.10 18.43
C PHE A 226 -2.50 -8.54 18.82
N VAL A 227 -1.55 -8.59 17.88
CA VAL A 227 -0.17 -8.14 18.09
C VAL A 227 0.13 -7.01 17.11
N LEU A 228 0.25 -5.78 17.62
CA LEU A 228 0.67 -4.63 16.84
C LEU A 228 2.17 -4.72 16.56
N THR A 229 2.52 -4.61 15.28
CA THR A 229 3.89 -4.63 14.80
C THR A 229 4.10 -3.48 13.84
N GLN A 230 5.26 -2.85 13.91
CA GLN A 230 5.63 -1.76 13.02
C GLN A 230 6.41 -2.32 11.83
N GLN A 231 6.06 -1.85 10.63
CA GLN A 231 6.93 -2.02 9.48
C GLN A 231 8.19 -1.14 9.64
N PRO A 232 9.26 -1.38 8.86
CA PRO A 232 10.45 -0.55 8.91
C PRO A 232 10.15 0.92 8.57
N ALA A 233 10.90 1.86 9.16
CA ALA A 233 10.72 3.29 8.87
C ALA A 233 10.97 3.59 7.38
N ASN A 234 10.28 4.61 6.84
CA ASN A 234 10.41 5.07 5.44
C ASN A 234 10.25 3.95 4.39
N SER A 235 9.42 2.95 4.68
CA SER A 235 9.28 1.72 3.87
C SER A 235 7.85 1.49 3.41
N PRO A 236 7.26 2.37 2.57
CA PRO A 236 5.89 2.20 2.07
C PRO A 236 5.73 0.94 1.20
N ASP A 237 6.82 0.44 0.65
CA ASP A 237 6.90 -0.82 -0.10
C ASP A 237 6.80 -2.08 0.78
N CYS A 238 6.93 -1.94 2.10
CA CYS A 238 6.69 -3.00 3.08
C CYS A 238 5.22 -3.06 3.56
N ASN A 239 4.32 -2.19 3.07
CA ASN A 239 2.90 -2.20 3.42
C ASN A 239 2.02 -2.53 2.22
N ILE A 240 1.15 -3.54 2.32
CA ILE A 240 0.24 -3.96 1.25
C ILE A 240 -0.61 -2.81 0.69
N LEU A 241 -1.08 -1.92 1.57
CA LEU A 241 -1.98 -0.83 1.18
C LEU A 241 -1.26 0.17 0.29
N ASP A 242 -0.10 0.66 0.72
CA ASP A 242 0.73 1.61 -0.03
C ASP A 242 1.45 0.99 -1.23
N LEU A 243 1.83 -0.28 -1.13
CA LEU A 243 2.50 -1.04 -2.19
C LEU A 243 1.66 -1.11 -3.46
N GLY A 244 0.34 -1.25 -3.33
CA GLY A 244 -0.51 -1.26 -4.52
C GLY A 244 -2.01 -1.25 -4.32
N PHE A 245 -2.54 -1.63 -3.16
CA PHE A 245 -3.98 -1.79 -3.02
C PHE A 245 -4.72 -0.45 -3.05
N PHE A 246 -4.21 0.56 -2.35
CA PHE A 246 -4.75 1.92 -2.43
C PHE A 246 -4.76 2.50 -3.85
N ARG A 247 -3.72 2.20 -4.66
CA ARG A 247 -3.65 2.66 -6.05
C ARG A 247 -4.76 2.03 -6.90
N SER A 248 -5.12 0.78 -6.60
CA SER A 248 -6.21 0.05 -7.26
C SER A 248 -7.57 0.70 -6.94
N ILE A 249 -7.81 1.03 -5.67
CA ILE A 249 -9.02 1.74 -5.22
C ILE A 249 -9.12 3.12 -5.89
N GLN A 250 -8.02 3.90 -5.86
CA GLN A 250 -7.97 5.21 -6.50
C GLN A 250 -8.28 5.12 -8.00
N SER A 251 -7.77 4.10 -8.70
CA SER A 251 -8.06 3.90 -10.13
C SER A 251 -9.56 3.75 -10.41
N LEU A 252 -10.29 3.00 -9.58
CA LEU A 252 -11.74 2.85 -9.72
C LEU A 252 -12.50 4.14 -9.36
N ILE A 253 -12.14 4.82 -8.27
CA ILE A 253 -12.75 6.11 -7.89
C ILE A 253 -12.61 7.12 -9.02
N HIS A 254 -11.44 7.17 -9.67
CA HIS A 254 -11.21 8.08 -10.80
C HIS A 254 -12.08 7.77 -12.03
N LYS A 255 -12.53 6.52 -12.20
CA LYS A 255 -13.54 6.19 -13.22
C LYS A 255 -14.94 6.64 -12.81
N LYS A 256 -15.27 6.60 -11.52
CA LYS A 256 -16.57 7.01 -10.97
C LYS A 256 -16.79 8.54 -10.95
N MET A 257 -15.72 9.33 -10.98
CA MET A 257 -15.75 10.81 -11.08
C MET A 257 -16.70 11.49 -10.08
N PRO A 258 -16.53 11.28 -8.76
CA PRO A 258 -17.38 11.88 -7.74
C PRO A 258 -17.37 13.41 -7.81
N LYS A 259 -18.51 14.05 -7.52
CA LYS A 259 -18.69 15.51 -7.64
C LYS A 259 -18.75 16.22 -6.30
N THR A 260 -19.15 15.52 -5.23
CA THR A 260 -19.18 16.05 -3.85
C THR A 260 -18.33 15.23 -2.89
N VAL A 261 -18.12 15.73 -1.67
CA VAL A 261 -17.34 15.04 -0.64
C VAL A 261 -18.06 13.79 -0.15
N GLU A 262 -19.39 13.84 -0.10
CA GLU A 262 -20.26 12.72 0.22
C GLU A 262 -20.19 11.65 -0.87
N ASP A 263 -20.27 12.06 -2.15
CA ASP A 263 -20.10 11.13 -3.28
C ASP A 263 -18.71 10.48 -3.26
N LEU A 264 -17.68 11.22 -2.85
CA LEU A 264 -16.32 10.68 -2.73
C LEU A 264 -16.26 9.56 -1.69
N SER A 265 -16.91 9.76 -0.53
CA SER A 265 -16.93 8.75 0.51
C SER A 265 -17.62 7.46 0.04
N GLY A 266 -18.81 7.60 -0.58
CA GLY A 266 -19.52 6.47 -1.18
C GLY A 266 -18.70 5.78 -2.28
N ALA A 267 -18.11 6.55 -3.19
CA ALA A 267 -17.29 6.02 -4.28
C ALA A 267 -16.06 5.24 -3.79
N VAL A 268 -15.44 5.66 -2.67
CA VAL A 268 -14.33 4.94 -2.04
C VAL A 268 -14.81 3.58 -1.50
N ILE A 269 -15.91 3.58 -0.75
CA ILE A 269 -16.50 2.35 -0.19
C ILE A 269 -16.92 1.39 -1.31
N ASP A 270 -17.55 1.91 -2.35
CA ASP A 270 -17.99 1.10 -3.49
C ASP A 270 -16.79 0.55 -4.27
N ALA A 271 -15.75 1.35 -4.50
CA ALA A 271 -14.53 0.90 -5.15
C ALA A 271 -13.82 -0.22 -4.36
N TYR A 272 -13.75 -0.08 -3.04
CA TYR A 272 -13.19 -1.11 -2.15
C TYR A 272 -13.97 -2.43 -2.25
N LYS A 273 -15.31 -2.36 -2.25
CA LYS A 273 -16.18 -3.55 -2.43
C LYS A 273 -16.02 -4.18 -3.81
N GLU A 274 -15.99 -3.37 -4.86
CA GLU A 274 -15.92 -3.80 -6.26
C GLU A 274 -14.59 -4.46 -6.65
N LEU A 275 -13.48 -4.12 -5.97
CA LEU A 275 -12.19 -4.73 -6.29
C LEU A 275 -12.22 -6.25 -6.09
N HIS A 276 -11.88 -6.98 -7.15
CA HIS A 276 -11.78 -8.42 -7.10
C HIS A 276 -10.67 -8.86 -6.11
N PRO A 277 -10.89 -9.89 -5.27
CA PRO A 277 -9.93 -10.34 -4.24
C PRO A 277 -8.55 -10.69 -4.81
N LYS A 278 -8.50 -11.15 -6.07
CA LYS A 278 -7.24 -11.42 -6.78
C LYS A 278 -6.33 -10.19 -6.91
N THR A 279 -6.91 -8.98 -6.95
CA THR A 279 -6.12 -7.74 -6.94
C THR A 279 -5.30 -7.64 -5.66
N LEU A 280 -5.91 -7.92 -4.51
CA LEU A 280 -5.25 -7.91 -3.21
C LEU A 280 -4.23 -9.07 -3.09
N SER A 281 -4.62 -10.28 -3.50
CA SER A 281 -3.72 -11.45 -3.54
C SER A 281 -2.44 -11.17 -4.34
N ASN A 282 -2.56 -10.51 -5.50
CA ASN A 282 -1.41 -10.11 -6.30
C ASN A 282 -0.49 -9.12 -5.58
N VAL A 283 -1.02 -8.22 -4.74
CA VAL A 283 -0.19 -7.28 -3.95
C VAL A 283 0.55 -8.01 -2.82
N TRP A 284 -0.08 -8.98 -2.15
CA TRP A 284 0.57 -9.85 -1.16
C TRP A 284 1.76 -10.59 -1.76
N MET A 285 1.61 -11.13 -2.97
CA MET A 285 2.72 -11.76 -3.65
C MET A 285 3.78 -10.74 -4.12
N THR A 286 3.39 -9.50 -4.47
CA THR A 286 4.37 -8.43 -4.72
C THR A 286 5.22 -8.19 -3.48
N LEU A 287 4.63 -8.19 -2.28
CA LEU A 287 5.34 -7.93 -1.03
C LEU A 287 6.48 -8.94 -0.82
N GLN A 288 6.23 -10.23 -1.08
CA GLN A 288 7.25 -11.26 -0.96
C GLN A 288 8.37 -11.08 -2.01
N TYR A 289 8.03 -10.72 -3.26
CA TYR A 289 9.04 -10.38 -4.26
C TYR A 289 9.81 -9.09 -3.92
N VAL A 290 9.17 -8.10 -3.31
CA VAL A 290 9.84 -6.91 -2.78
C VAL A 290 10.81 -7.31 -1.67
N GLY A 291 10.44 -8.24 -0.78
CA GLY A 291 11.35 -8.82 0.19
C GLY A 291 12.62 -9.36 -0.46
N ASN A 292 12.51 -10.07 -1.58
CA ASN A 292 13.68 -10.54 -2.33
C ASN A 292 14.55 -9.38 -2.83
N GLU A 293 13.96 -8.30 -3.32
CA GLU A 293 14.72 -7.13 -3.77
C GLU A 293 15.38 -6.39 -2.60
N ILE A 294 14.72 -6.29 -1.44
CA ILE A 294 15.30 -5.75 -0.21
C ILE A 294 16.55 -6.54 0.19
N LEU A 295 16.49 -7.88 0.19
CA LEU A 295 17.63 -8.71 0.53
C LEU A 295 18.77 -8.57 -0.51
N LYS A 296 18.45 -8.65 -1.80
CA LYS A 296 19.44 -8.49 -2.89
C LYS A 296 20.17 -7.13 -2.83
N HIS A 297 19.50 -6.10 -2.36
CA HIS A 297 20.04 -4.74 -2.25
C HIS A 297 20.39 -4.37 -0.80
N LYS A 298 20.54 -5.36 0.09
CA LYS A 298 21.02 -5.17 1.48
C LYS A 298 20.25 -4.08 2.24
N GLY A 299 18.93 -4.07 2.10
CA GLY A 299 18.04 -3.13 2.78
C GLY A 299 17.79 -1.81 2.05
N ASP A 300 18.47 -1.53 0.94
CA ASP A 300 18.27 -0.31 0.16
C ASP A 300 16.90 -0.28 -0.54
N ASN A 301 16.49 0.87 -1.09
CA ASN A 301 15.28 1.04 -1.90
C ASN A 301 15.60 1.28 -3.38
N ASN A 302 16.87 1.20 -3.78
CA ASN A 302 17.31 1.36 -5.15
C ASN A 302 17.06 0.11 -6.02
N TYR A 303 15.80 -0.27 -6.16
CA TYR A 303 15.37 -1.32 -7.07
C TYR A 303 14.06 -0.96 -7.78
N GLN A 304 13.79 -1.66 -8.88
CA GLN A 304 12.50 -1.55 -9.55
C GLN A 304 11.49 -2.47 -8.89
N LEU A 305 10.24 -2.00 -8.79
CA LEU A 305 9.18 -2.82 -8.24
C LEU A 305 9.01 -4.10 -9.08
N PRO A 306 9.10 -5.30 -8.47
CA PRO A 306 9.16 -6.53 -9.21
C PRO A 306 7.74 -6.92 -9.70
N HIS A 307 7.59 -7.05 -11.02
CA HIS A 307 6.29 -7.34 -11.67
C HIS A 307 5.96 -8.85 -11.73
N ASN A 308 6.97 -9.69 -11.91
CA ASN A 308 6.92 -11.16 -11.85
C ASN A 308 5.89 -11.87 -12.74
N LYS A 309 5.29 -11.18 -13.73
CA LYS A 309 4.39 -11.77 -14.74
C LYS A 309 3.31 -12.71 -14.14
N LYS A 310 2.78 -12.34 -12.97
CA LYS A 310 1.92 -13.20 -12.13
C LYS A 310 0.73 -13.78 -12.86
N LYS A 311 0.10 -12.98 -13.73
CA LYS A 311 -1.00 -13.43 -14.59
C LYS A 311 -0.57 -14.56 -15.54
N ILE A 312 0.61 -14.46 -16.14
CA ILE A 312 1.12 -15.51 -17.03
C ILE A 312 1.38 -16.79 -16.24
N LEU A 313 2.02 -16.67 -15.08
CA LEU A 313 2.25 -17.82 -14.19
C LEU A 313 0.93 -18.47 -13.74
N GLU A 314 -0.10 -17.66 -13.47
CA GLU A 314 -1.43 -18.15 -13.12
C GLU A 314 -2.12 -18.86 -14.27
N ASP A 315 -2.12 -18.24 -15.46
CA ASP A 315 -2.71 -18.81 -16.68
C ASP A 315 -2.02 -20.14 -17.06
N GLU A 316 -0.75 -20.33 -16.70
CA GLU A 316 0.04 -21.57 -16.88
C GLU A 316 -0.09 -22.56 -15.70
N GLY A 317 -0.83 -22.23 -14.64
CA GLY A 317 -0.96 -23.08 -13.44
C GLY A 317 0.31 -23.17 -12.57
N ASN A 318 1.28 -22.29 -12.80
CA ASN A 318 2.60 -22.27 -12.17
C ASN A 318 2.77 -21.15 -11.14
N LEU A 319 1.69 -20.47 -10.76
CA LEU A 319 1.74 -19.39 -9.77
C LEU A 319 1.92 -19.97 -8.37
N PRO A 320 3.06 -19.76 -7.70
CA PRO A 320 3.28 -20.33 -6.38
C PRO A 320 2.43 -19.60 -5.32
N GLU A 321 2.01 -20.32 -4.29
CA GLU A 321 1.36 -19.71 -3.13
C GLU A 321 2.37 -18.91 -2.28
N GLN A 322 3.60 -19.42 -2.13
CA GLN A 322 4.66 -18.76 -1.38
C GLN A 322 5.88 -18.57 -2.29
N VAL A 323 6.45 -17.36 -2.24
CA VAL A 323 7.67 -17.04 -2.98
C VAL A 323 8.88 -17.60 -2.22
N LYS A 324 9.88 -18.05 -2.99
CA LYS A 324 11.20 -18.43 -2.48
C LYS A 324 12.14 -17.22 -2.46
N ALA A 325 12.90 -17.08 -1.39
CA ALA A 325 13.96 -16.09 -1.27
C ALA A 325 15.29 -16.67 -1.77
N PRO A 326 16.15 -15.87 -2.43
CA PRO A 326 17.46 -16.35 -2.87
C PRO A 326 18.34 -16.72 -1.66
N ILE A 327 18.80 -17.97 -1.60
CA ILE A 327 19.64 -18.50 -0.50
C ILE A 327 20.84 -17.60 -0.22
N TRP A 328 21.56 -17.20 -1.27
CA TRP A 328 22.75 -16.36 -1.14
C TRP A 328 22.42 -15.01 -0.48
N ALA A 329 21.27 -14.41 -0.82
CA ALA A 329 20.87 -13.10 -0.30
C ALA A 329 20.42 -13.20 1.16
N VAL A 330 19.73 -14.29 1.51
CA VAL A 330 19.33 -14.60 2.90
C VAL A 330 20.58 -14.76 3.77
N ASN A 331 21.52 -15.61 3.35
CA ASN A 331 22.74 -15.88 4.12
C ASN A 331 23.59 -14.61 4.31
N GLU A 332 23.79 -13.85 3.23
CA GLU A 332 24.57 -12.60 3.28
C GLU A 332 23.90 -11.55 4.19
N CYS A 333 22.58 -11.38 4.09
CA CYS A 333 21.85 -10.42 4.91
C CYS A 333 21.80 -10.83 6.39
N THR A 334 21.68 -12.13 6.69
CA THR A 334 21.73 -12.65 8.07
C THR A 334 23.09 -12.34 8.69
N GLN A 335 24.18 -12.68 7.99
CA GLN A 335 25.53 -12.37 8.46
C GLN A 335 25.73 -10.86 8.67
N LEU A 336 25.37 -10.04 7.68
CA LEU A 336 25.51 -8.59 7.74
C LEU A 336 24.73 -7.99 8.92
N TYR A 337 23.52 -8.50 9.17
CA TYR A 337 22.69 -8.05 10.28
C TYR A 337 23.30 -8.44 11.64
N ASP A 338 23.80 -9.67 11.77
CA ASP A 338 24.42 -10.16 13.00
C ASP A 338 25.72 -9.40 13.33
N GLU A 339 26.56 -9.15 12.32
CA GLU A 339 27.76 -8.31 12.45
C GLU A 339 27.40 -6.88 12.85
N TRP A 340 26.39 -6.28 12.22
CA TRP A 340 25.93 -4.93 12.59
C TRP A 340 25.41 -4.89 14.02
N LYS A 341 24.63 -5.89 14.45
CA LYS A 341 24.07 -6.00 15.80
C LYS A 341 25.15 -6.22 16.85
N ALA A 342 26.22 -6.95 16.55
CA ALA A 342 27.34 -7.18 17.47
C ALA A 342 28.20 -5.92 17.69
N ASN A 343 28.16 -4.96 16.77
CA ASN A 343 28.91 -3.71 16.82
C ASN A 343 28.09 -2.52 17.37
N GLN A 344 26.87 -2.76 17.87
CA GLN A 344 26.00 -1.78 18.55
C GLN A 344 26.17 -1.94 20.06
#